data_AF-A0A8T0E6N3-F1
#
_entry.id   AF-A0A8T0E6N3-F1
#
_cell.length_a   1.000
_cell.length_b   1.000
_cell.length_c   1.000
_cell.angle_alpha   90.00
_cell.angle_beta   90.00
_cell.angle_gamma   90.00
#
_symmetry.space_group_name_H-M   'P 1'
#
loop_
_entity.id
_entity.type
_entity.pdbx_description
1 polymer ?
#
loop_
_entity_poly.entity_id
_entity_poly.type
_entity_poly.pdbx_seq_one_letter_code
_entity_poly.pdbx_strand_id
1 'polypeptide(L)'
;MASHALITLVSIILAVIFFSVPLVVKYHVYKPQKKIVVAGDVITVDAGLSSVWCQGVEFSANSKFRSFLYDTEPAVDESEVVRTVSTHHITLPNKAQEYWGFRLLRGSSVNITSCARLIRADVTVVKGIGGLKKCLREHRKKSLDDDFSGEDSQSQSESDEDTSSISSSQGVLTNETDILYVCSNSLLHEELPISYTCTHPFTKVARQQTLSQYVTESDYYYYVFSSNTYLDILPNEFSIVFTIDRTHFNYSTNISNCSKNNSCQLSIPIGSHPKVVVQMEGVNGTLRSEKLQVTCKPREWIFLIFYALFLIVIFLCAFQ
;
A
#
# COMPACT_ATOMS: atom_id res chain seq x y z
N MET A 1 -44.60 -29.67 -24.08
CA MET A 1 -44.61 -28.19 -23.99
C MET A 1 -43.68 -27.66 -22.91
N ALA A 2 -43.80 -28.08 -21.63
CA ALA A 2 -42.92 -27.59 -20.55
C ALA A 2 -41.41 -27.82 -20.80
N SER A 3 -41.02 -28.96 -21.38
CA SER A 3 -39.61 -29.26 -21.67
C SER A 3 -38.98 -28.34 -22.73
N HIS A 4 -39.74 -27.91 -23.75
CA HIS A 4 -39.20 -27.02 -24.79
C HIS A 4 -38.99 -25.60 -24.26
N ALA A 5 -39.92 -25.11 -23.44
CA ALA A 5 -39.80 -23.81 -22.79
C ALA A 5 -38.62 -23.74 -21.80
N LEU A 6 -38.30 -24.84 -21.12
CA LEU A 6 -37.13 -24.91 -20.24
C LEU A 6 -35.82 -24.84 -21.06
N ILE A 7 -35.75 -25.56 -22.18
CA ILE A 7 -34.55 -25.61 -23.02
C ILE A 7 -34.27 -24.24 -23.65
N THR A 8 -35.29 -23.53 -24.14
CA THR A 8 -35.13 -22.18 -24.70
C THR A 8 -34.72 -21.15 -23.64
N LEU A 9 -35.24 -21.27 -22.42
CA LEU A 9 -34.81 -20.41 -21.31
C LEU A 9 -33.33 -20.63 -20.98
N VAL A 10 -32.90 -21.89 -20.86
CA VAL A 10 -31.50 -22.23 -20.55
C VAL A 10 -30.56 -21.75 -21.65
N SER A 11 -30.95 -21.88 -22.92
CA SER A 11 -30.12 -21.46 -24.04
C SER A 11 -29.99 -19.94 -24.15
N ILE A 12 -31.06 -19.18 -23.87
CA ILE A 12 -31.00 -17.71 -23.76
C ILE A 12 -30.04 -17.30 -22.64
N ILE A 13 -30.15 -17.93 -21.45
CA ILE A 13 -29.25 -17.64 -20.33
C ILE A 13 -27.80 -17.94 -20.72
N LEU A 14 -27.54 -19.08 -21.37
CA LEU A 14 -26.21 -19.47 -21.80
C LEU A 14 -25.63 -18.50 -22.86
N ALA A 15 -26.44 -18.05 -23.81
CA ALA A 15 -26.03 -17.05 -24.79
C ALA A 15 -25.67 -15.71 -24.12
N VAL A 16 -26.49 -15.25 -23.16
CA VAL A 16 -26.20 -14.05 -22.38
C VAL A 16 -24.88 -14.21 -21.61
N ILE A 17 -24.64 -15.37 -20.99
CA ILE A 17 -23.38 -15.65 -20.28
C ILE A 17 -22.19 -15.60 -21.24
N PHE A 18 -22.24 -16.31 -22.37
CA PHE A 18 -21.12 -16.35 -23.30
C PHE A 18 -20.79 -15.00 -23.93
N PHE A 19 -21.78 -14.11 -24.09
CA PHE A 19 -21.55 -12.75 -24.57
C PHE A 19 -21.07 -11.80 -23.46
N SER A 20 -21.71 -11.82 -22.29
CA SER A 20 -21.46 -10.83 -21.23
C SER A 20 -20.19 -11.11 -20.43
N VAL A 21 -19.89 -12.37 -20.09
CA VAL A 21 -18.71 -12.74 -19.28
C VAL A 21 -17.40 -12.22 -19.88
N PRO A 22 -17.03 -12.50 -21.15
CA PRO A 22 -15.78 -11.99 -21.72
C PRO A 22 -15.69 -10.46 -21.68
N LEU A 23 -16.80 -9.75 -21.91
CA LEU A 23 -16.82 -8.29 -21.84
C LEU A 23 -16.58 -7.78 -20.42
N VAL A 24 -17.33 -8.32 -19.44
CA VAL A 24 -17.19 -7.95 -18.02
C VAL A 24 -15.78 -8.25 -17.54
N VAL A 25 -15.24 -9.41 -17.91
CA VAL A 25 -13.89 -9.83 -17.54
C VAL A 25 -12.83 -8.88 -18.11
N LYS A 26 -12.93 -8.51 -19.39
CA LYS A 26 -11.97 -7.62 -20.07
C LYS A 26 -12.00 -6.20 -19.51
N TYR A 27 -13.19 -5.66 -19.27
CA TYR A 27 -13.35 -4.23 -18.97
C TYR A 27 -13.49 -3.89 -17.49
N HIS A 28 -14.06 -4.80 -16.67
CA HIS A 28 -14.29 -4.55 -15.25
C HIS A 28 -13.34 -5.33 -14.34
N VAL A 29 -13.08 -6.61 -14.64
CA VAL A 29 -12.27 -7.47 -13.76
C VAL A 29 -10.77 -7.19 -13.91
N TYR A 30 -10.25 -7.21 -15.15
CA TYR A 30 -8.81 -7.08 -15.42
C TYR A 30 -8.40 -5.66 -15.86
N LYS A 31 -9.06 -4.64 -15.33
CA LYS A 31 -8.68 -3.24 -15.58
C LYS A 31 -7.24 -2.96 -15.09
N PRO A 32 -6.49 -2.07 -15.75
CA PRO A 32 -5.16 -1.70 -15.30
C PRO A 32 -5.17 -1.19 -13.86
N GLN A 33 -4.29 -1.73 -13.02
CA GLN A 33 -4.14 -1.33 -11.63
C GLN A 33 -2.97 -0.37 -11.48
N LYS A 34 -3.10 0.61 -10.60
CA LYS A 34 -2.01 1.52 -10.23
C LYS A 34 -1.73 1.33 -8.75
N LYS A 35 -0.50 0.95 -8.42
CA LYS A 35 -0.03 0.80 -7.03
C LYS A 35 0.99 1.89 -6.72
N ILE A 36 0.91 2.46 -5.53
CA ILE A 36 1.95 3.35 -5.02
C ILE A 36 3.01 2.47 -4.36
N VAL A 37 4.26 2.67 -4.76
CA VAL A 37 5.42 1.89 -4.31
C VAL A 37 6.56 2.83 -3.94
N VAL A 38 7.36 2.47 -2.94
CA VAL A 38 8.53 3.26 -2.55
C VAL A 38 9.79 2.70 -3.21
N ALA A 39 10.74 3.56 -3.52
CA ALA A 39 12.07 3.13 -3.98
C ALA A 39 12.67 2.09 -3.01
N GLY A 40 13.15 0.97 -3.56
CA GLY A 40 13.68 -0.16 -2.79
C GLY A 40 12.63 -1.14 -2.23
N ASP A 41 11.33 -0.88 -2.36
CA ASP A 41 10.29 -1.82 -1.94
C ASP A 41 10.30 -3.10 -2.80
N VAL A 42 9.92 -4.21 -2.14
CA VAL A 42 9.66 -5.49 -2.79
C VAL A 42 8.19 -5.84 -2.59
N ILE A 43 7.43 -5.82 -3.68
CA ILE A 43 5.98 -6.06 -3.65
C ILE A 43 5.61 -7.35 -4.37
N THR A 44 4.61 -8.06 -3.84
CA THR A 44 3.95 -9.16 -4.56
C THR A 44 2.72 -8.62 -5.28
N VAL A 45 2.48 -9.14 -6.47
CA VAL A 45 1.36 -8.78 -7.34
C VAL A 45 0.48 -10.01 -7.48
N ASP A 46 -0.33 -10.23 -6.45
CA ASP A 46 -1.23 -11.38 -6.37
C ASP A 46 -2.64 -11.06 -6.90
N ALA A 47 -3.11 -9.82 -6.69
CA ALA A 47 -4.47 -9.42 -7.02
C ALA A 47 -4.62 -9.11 -8.51
N GLY A 48 -5.47 -9.86 -9.22
CA GLY A 48 -5.92 -9.53 -10.58
C GLY A 48 -5.15 -10.21 -11.72
N LEU A 49 -4.45 -11.32 -11.47
CA LEU A 49 -3.84 -12.14 -12.51
C LEU A 49 -4.52 -13.51 -12.59
N SER A 50 -4.92 -13.92 -13.80
CA SER A 50 -5.46 -15.25 -14.08
C SER A 50 -4.65 -15.92 -15.16
N SER A 51 -4.21 -17.16 -14.91
CA SER A 51 -3.51 -17.97 -15.91
C SER A 51 -4.39 -18.37 -17.11
N VAL A 52 -5.71 -18.32 -16.94
CA VAL A 52 -6.67 -18.55 -18.02
C VAL A 52 -6.82 -17.28 -18.86
N TRP A 53 -7.26 -16.18 -18.26
CA TRP A 53 -7.65 -14.97 -18.99
C TRP A 53 -6.47 -14.08 -19.41
N CYS A 54 -5.38 -14.08 -18.65
CA CYS A 54 -4.18 -13.30 -18.95
C CYS A 54 -3.19 -14.17 -19.73
N GLN A 55 -2.74 -13.69 -20.88
CA GLN A 55 -1.60 -14.26 -21.59
C GLN A 55 -0.27 -13.90 -20.90
N GLY A 56 -0.24 -12.72 -20.26
CA GLY A 56 0.91 -12.21 -19.55
C GLY A 56 0.53 -10.96 -18.76
N VAL A 57 1.50 -10.46 -18.01
CA VAL A 57 1.40 -9.22 -17.24
C VAL A 57 2.42 -8.22 -17.76
N GLU A 58 2.00 -6.97 -17.84
CA GLU A 58 2.83 -5.83 -18.20
C GLU A 58 2.94 -4.87 -17.02
N PHE A 59 4.17 -4.43 -16.76
CA PHE A 59 4.53 -3.49 -15.71
C PHE A 59 5.09 -2.22 -16.34
N SER A 60 4.71 -1.06 -15.81
CA SER A 60 5.24 0.23 -16.23
C SER A 60 5.42 1.18 -15.03
N ALA A 61 6.59 1.80 -14.94
CA ALA A 61 6.94 2.78 -13.90
C ALA A 61 7.95 3.83 -14.41
N ASN A 62 8.08 4.92 -13.65
CA ASN A 62 9.03 5.99 -13.99
C ASN A 62 10.47 5.66 -13.56
N SER A 63 10.64 4.92 -12.47
CA SER A 63 11.92 4.33 -12.07
C SER A 63 12.15 2.96 -12.69
N LYS A 64 13.41 2.52 -12.63
CA LYS A 64 13.81 1.18 -12.98
C LYS A 64 13.36 0.20 -11.91
N PHE A 65 12.94 -0.98 -12.34
CA PHE A 65 12.60 -2.07 -11.46
C PHE A 65 13.03 -3.41 -12.05
N ARG A 66 12.93 -4.45 -11.22
CA ARG A 66 13.08 -5.84 -11.62
C ARG A 66 11.78 -6.56 -11.31
N SER A 67 11.40 -7.49 -12.17
CA SER A 67 10.19 -8.29 -11.98
C SER A 67 10.52 -9.76 -12.20
N PHE A 68 9.90 -10.61 -11.40
CA PHE A 68 10.18 -12.05 -11.35
C PHE A 68 8.84 -12.78 -11.26
N LEU A 69 8.65 -13.77 -12.14
CA LEU A 69 7.51 -14.67 -12.11
C LEU A 69 7.94 -15.99 -11.46
N TYR A 70 7.07 -16.51 -10.61
CA TYR A 70 7.16 -17.80 -9.95
C TYR A 70 5.87 -18.58 -10.20
N ASP A 71 5.97 -19.90 -10.17
CA ASP A 71 4.82 -20.81 -10.25
C ASP A 71 4.30 -21.22 -8.85
N THR A 72 5.12 -21.00 -7.82
CA THR A 72 4.81 -21.23 -6.41
C THR A 72 5.11 -19.98 -5.60
N GLU A 73 4.64 -19.94 -4.34
CA GLU A 73 4.99 -18.85 -3.43
C GLU A 73 6.51 -18.78 -3.25
N PRO A 74 7.16 -17.64 -3.55
CA PRO A 74 8.61 -17.52 -3.45
C PRO A 74 9.04 -17.47 -1.97
N ALA A 75 10.10 -18.21 -1.65
CA ALA A 75 10.69 -18.17 -0.31
C ALA A 75 11.43 -16.84 -0.08
N VAL A 76 11.33 -16.31 1.14
CA VAL A 76 12.13 -15.15 1.58
C VAL A 76 13.55 -15.62 1.87
N ASP A 77 14.53 -14.90 1.35
CA ASP A 77 15.93 -15.04 1.71
C ASP A 77 16.26 -14.04 2.82
N GLU A 78 16.45 -14.55 4.03
CA GLU A 78 16.82 -13.76 5.21
C GLU A 78 18.34 -13.57 5.34
N SER A 79 19.15 -14.20 4.48
CA SER A 79 20.62 -14.18 4.59
C SER A 79 21.28 -12.95 3.98
N GLU A 80 20.70 -12.43 2.89
CA GLU A 80 21.16 -11.23 2.21
C GLU A 80 20.22 -10.06 2.48
N VAL A 81 20.78 -8.97 3.00
CA VAL A 81 20.01 -7.81 3.43
C VAL A 81 20.55 -6.55 2.74
N VAL A 82 19.65 -5.80 2.09
CA VAL A 82 20.00 -4.55 1.43
C VAL A 82 19.67 -3.38 2.35
N ARG A 83 20.73 -2.70 2.79
CA ARG A 83 20.62 -1.52 3.64
C ARG A 83 20.32 -0.27 2.82
N THR A 84 19.26 0.45 3.20
CA THR A 84 18.90 1.76 2.66
C THR A 84 18.86 2.78 3.78
N VAL A 85 19.50 3.93 3.57
CA VAL A 85 19.44 5.07 4.51
C VAL A 85 18.80 6.26 3.80
N SER A 86 17.85 6.90 4.48
CA SER A 86 17.22 8.12 3.97
C SER A 86 16.93 9.09 5.10
N THR A 87 17.19 10.35 4.83
CA THR A 87 17.02 11.45 5.78
C THR A 87 15.90 12.34 5.29
N HIS A 88 14.96 12.63 6.18
CA HIS A 88 13.81 13.48 5.94
C HIS A 88 13.79 14.61 6.96
N HIS A 89 13.42 15.79 6.48
CA HIS A 89 13.12 16.94 7.30
C HIS A 89 11.69 17.33 7.02
N ILE A 90 10.87 17.33 8.06
CA ILE A 90 9.44 17.66 7.96
C ILE A 90 9.09 18.77 8.92
N THR A 91 8.02 19.49 8.59
CA THR A 91 7.48 20.57 9.41
C THR A 91 6.00 20.27 9.61
N LEU A 92 5.63 19.89 10.83
CA LEU A 92 4.25 19.57 11.18
C LEU A 92 3.63 20.72 11.99
N PRO A 93 2.44 21.22 11.61
CA PRO A 93 1.70 22.16 12.45
C PRO A 93 1.21 21.51 13.76
N ASN A 94 0.53 22.30 14.61
CA ASN A 94 -0.11 21.75 15.79
C ASN A 94 -1.24 20.77 15.41
N LYS A 95 -1.46 19.74 16.23
CA LYS A 95 -2.43 18.65 16.05
C LYS A 95 -2.32 17.97 14.68
N ALA A 96 -1.11 17.90 14.12
CA ALA A 96 -0.88 17.38 12.78
C ALA A 96 -0.02 16.12 12.78
N GLN A 97 -0.17 15.34 11.72
CA GLN A 97 0.44 14.02 11.60
C GLN A 97 0.94 13.78 10.18
N GLU A 98 2.04 13.07 10.06
CA GLU A 98 2.55 12.55 8.79
C GLU A 98 2.97 11.10 8.99
N TYR A 99 2.72 10.27 7.98
CA TYR A 99 3.06 8.85 8.05
C TYR A 99 3.82 8.38 6.82
N TRP A 100 4.77 7.47 7.05
CA TRP A 100 5.49 6.76 6.00
C TRP A 100 5.16 5.27 6.06
N GLY A 101 4.81 4.69 4.92
CA GLY A 101 4.51 3.27 4.80
C GLY A 101 5.58 2.55 3.98
N PHE A 102 6.08 1.44 4.50
CA PHE A 102 7.02 0.58 3.80
C PHE A 102 6.49 -0.84 3.77
N ARG A 103 6.58 -1.50 2.61
CA ARG A 103 6.32 -2.95 2.57
C ARG A 103 7.61 -3.68 2.94
N LEU A 104 7.57 -4.42 4.04
CA LEU A 104 8.73 -5.11 4.59
C LEU A 104 8.47 -6.61 4.61
N LEU A 105 9.48 -7.39 4.21
CA LEU A 105 9.44 -8.84 4.32
C LEU A 105 9.92 -9.26 5.70
N ARG A 106 9.46 -10.42 6.18
CA ARG A 106 9.97 -11.06 7.38
C ARG A 106 11.49 -11.09 7.37
N GLY A 107 12.09 -10.82 8.54
CA GLY A 107 13.54 -10.75 8.72
C GLY A 107 14.13 -9.36 8.47
N SER A 108 13.37 -8.43 7.90
CA SER A 108 13.80 -7.03 7.76
C SER A 108 13.90 -6.33 9.13
N SER A 109 14.74 -5.30 9.24
CA SER A 109 14.80 -4.44 10.41
C SER A 109 14.81 -2.96 10.04
N VAL A 110 14.18 -2.14 10.87
CA VAL A 110 14.10 -0.69 10.67
C VAL A 110 14.58 0.01 11.92
N ASN A 111 15.59 0.85 11.74
CA ASN A 111 16.07 1.77 12.75
C ASN A 111 15.67 3.19 12.35
N ILE A 112 14.88 3.84 13.19
CA ILE A 112 14.44 5.22 13.00
C ILE A 112 15.21 6.06 13.99
N THR A 113 16.04 6.97 13.50
CA THR A 113 16.68 7.95 14.38
C THR A 113 16.01 9.29 14.16
N SER A 114 15.37 9.82 15.20
CA SER A 114 14.59 11.05 15.07
C SER A 114 14.77 12.00 16.26
N CYS A 115 14.53 13.28 15.98
CA CYS A 115 14.39 14.33 16.97
C CYS A 115 13.24 15.26 16.57
N ALA A 116 12.80 16.07 17.53
CA ALA A 116 11.86 17.16 17.28
C ALA A 116 12.37 18.47 17.89
N ARG A 117 12.01 19.60 17.29
CA ARG A 117 12.37 20.93 17.78
C ARG A 117 11.61 21.30 19.05
N LEU A 118 10.35 20.89 19.14
CA LEU A 118 9.42 21.21 20.22
C LEU A 118 8.95 19.94 20.95
N ILE A 119 8.43 20.13 22.17
CA ILE A 119 7.87 19.08 23.03
C ILE A 119 6.62 18.45 22.39
N ARG A 120 6.17 17.30 22.93
CA ARG A 120 4.94 16.62 22.50
C ARG A 120 4.94 16.24 21.01
N ALA A 121 6.09 15.71 20.62
CA ALA A 121 6.30 15.04 19.36
C ALA A 121 6.54 13.57 19.65
N ASP A 122 5.91 12.70 18.86
CA ASP A 122 6.01 11.26 19.04
C ASP A 122 6.09 10.53 17.70
N VAL A 123 6.55 9.30 17.78
CA VAL A 123 6.50 8.34 16.67
C VAL A 123 5.78 7.08 17.12
N THR A 124 4.78 6.67 16.34
CA THR A 124 3.99 5.47 16.57
C THR A 124 4.14 4.53 15.37
N VAL A 125 4.44 3.27 15.63
CA VAL A 125 4.59 2.25 14.60
C VAL A 125 3.38 1.33 14.58
N VAL A 126 2.76 1.18 13.41
CA VAL A 126 1.54 0.40 13.23
C VAL A 126 1.69 -0.54 12.04
N LYS A 127 1.19 -1.77 12.19
CA LYS A 127 1.18 -2.77 11.12
C LYS A 127 -0.14 -2.73 10.34
N GLY A 128 -0.03 -2.83 9.02
CA GLY A 128 -1.13 -2.99 8.09
C GLY A 128 -1.97 -1.72 7.88
N ILE A 129 -2.59 -1.61 6.70
CA ILE A 129 -3.42 -0.45 6.34
C ILE A 129 -4.66 -0.31 7.23
N GLY A 130 -5.25 -1.44 7.62
CA GLY A 130 -6.37 -1.44 8.58
C GLY A 130 -5.94 -0.90 9.94
N GLY A 131 -4.71 -1.22 10.36
CA GLY A 131 -4.14 -0.71 11.58
C GLY A 131 -3.91 0.80 11.53
N LEU A 132 -3.32 1.29 10.43
CA LEU A 132 -3.15 2.73 10.21
C LEU A 132 -4.48 3.48 10.25
N LYS A 133 -5.49 3.02 9.50
CA LYS A 133 -6.82 3.64 9.48
C LYS A 133 -7.44 3.71 10.88
N LYS A 134 -7.29 2.63 11.67
CA LYS A 134 -7.77 2.59 13.05
C LYS A 134 -7.09 3.66 13.89
N CYS A 135 -5.75 3.74 13.85
CA CYS A 135 -4.92 4.68 14.59
C CYS A 135 -5.24 6.15 14.23
N LEU A 136 -5.36 6.48 12.94
CA LEU A 136 -5.71 7.84 12.49
C LEU A 136 -7.12 8.26 12.93
N ARG A 137 -8.09 7.33 12.88
CA ARG A 137 -9.46 7.58 13.36
C ARG A 137 -9.49 7.83 14.88
N GLU A 138 -8.71 7.05 15.60
CA GLU A 138 -8.53 7.13 17.05
C GLU A 138 -7.96 8.49 17.48
N HIS A 139 -6.91 8.97 16.81
CA HIS A 139 -6.37 10.31 17.01
C HIS A 139 -7.37 11.43 16.68
N ARG A 140 -8.10 11.32 15.56
CA ARG A 140 -9.12 12.30 15.18
C ARG A 140 -10.23 12.38 16.22
N LYS A 141 -10.64 11.25 16.78
CA LYS A 141 -11.66 11.24 17.84
C LYS A 141 -11.16 12.00 19.06
N LYS A 142 -9.93 11.73 19.51
CA LYS A 142 -9.36 12.46 20.64
C LYS A 142 -9.27 13.97 20.38
N SER A 143 -8.82 14.40 19.20
CA SER A 143 -8.76 15.82 18.88
C SER A 143 -10.14 16.50 18.93
N LEU A 144 -11.20 15.78 18.54
CA LEU A 144 -12.58 16.26 18.65
C LEU A 144 -13.05 16.28 20.10
N ASP A 145 -12.77 15.25 20.89
CA ASP A 145 -13.14 15.21 22.31
C ASP A 145 -12.45 16.36 23.09
N ASP A 146 -11.21 16.74 22.72
CA ASP A 146 -10.51 17.89 23.27
C ASP A 146 -11.18 19.24 22.88
N ASP A 147 -11.67 19.35 21.64
CA ASP A 147 -12.35 20.55 21.13
C ASP A 147 -13.80 20.69 21.66
N PHE A 148 -14.46 19.58 22.04
CA PHE A 148 -15.85 19.53 22.53
C PHE A 148 -16.01 19.55 24.07
N SER A 149 -14.96 19.95 24.80
CA SER A 149 -15.09 20.27 26.24
C SER A 149 -15.97 21.51 26.54
N GLY A 150 -16.69 22.03 25.53
CA GLY A 150 -17.85 22.91 25.65
C GLY A 150 -19.03 22.43 24.81
N GLU A 151 -19.95 21.71 25.46
CA GLU A 151 -21.36 21.42 25.12
C GLU A 151 -21.76 20.62 23.85
N ASP A 152 -22.82 19.84 24.06
CA ASP A 152 -23.48 18.84 23.21
C ASP A 152 -23.73 19.23 21.75
N SER A 153 -23.55 18.27 20.82
CA SER A 153 -24.64 17.74 19.97
C SER A 153 -24.17 16.67 18.98
N GLN A 154 -24.98 15.62 18.86
CA GLN A 154 -24.87 14.53 17.88
C GLN A 154 -24.83 15.04 16.43
N SER A 155 -23.98 14.44 15.60
CA SER A 155 -24.37 14.09 14.23
C SER A 155 -23.57 12.90 13.69
N GLN A 156 -24.30 11.95 13.13
CA GLN A 156 -23.77 10.84 12.34
C GLN A 156 -23.48 11.34 10.92
N SER A 157 -22.36 10.91 10.33
CA SER A 157 -22.24 10.82 8.88
C SER A 157 -21.32 9.66 8.48
N GLU A 158 -21.92 8.69 7.80
CA GLU A 158 -21.23 7.71 6.97
C GLU A 158 -20.83 8.36 5.64
N SER A 159 -19.60 8.12 5.19
CA SER A 159 -19.25 8.25 3.76
C SER A 159 -17.99 7.44 3.45
N ASP A 160 -18.14 6.54 2.48
CA ASP A 160 -17.14 5.63 1.95
C ASP A 160 -16.06 6.29 1.07
N GLU A 161 -14.92 5.60 1.03
CA GLU A 161 -13.94 5.47 -0.06
C GLU A 161 -13.79 6.61 -1.08
N ASP A 162 -12.80 7.47 -0.85
CA ASP A 162 -11.75 7.70 -1.85
C ASP A 162 -10.55 8.42 -1.23
N THR A 163 -9.36 8.06 -1.71
CA THR A 163 -8.08 8.58 -1.23
C THR A 163 -7.99 10.07 -1.52
N SER A 164 -8.25 10.90 -0.50
CA SER A 164 -7.89 12.31 -0.50
C SER A 164 -7.22 12.67 0.81
N SER A 165 -6.01 13.19 0.69
CA SER A 165 -5.28 13.87 1.75
C SER A 165 -6.07 15.10 2.18
N ILE A 166 -6.75 15.02 3.32
CA ILE A 166 -7.40 16.18 3.96
C ILE A 166 -6.65 16.45 5.26
N SER A 167 -5.76 17.44 5.19
CA SER A 167 -5.24 18.13 6.37
C SER A 167 -6.37 19.02 6.91
N SER A 168 -6.74 18.82 8.18
CA SER A 168 -7.77 19.62 8.86
C SER A 168 -7.12 20.29 10.06
N SER A 169 -6.97 21.61 10.03
CA SER A 169 -6.43 22.40 11.13
C SER A 169 -7.53 23.27 11.76
N GLN A 170 -7.94 22.94 12.98
CA GLN A 170 -8.57 23.87 13.92
C GLN A 170 -7.92 23.67 15.29
N GLY A 171 -7.57 24.78 15.93
CA GLY A 171 -6.93 24.82 17.24
C GLY A 171 -7.82 25.55 18.23
N VAL A 172 -7.98 24.96 19.42
CA VAL A 172 -8.55 25.60 20.62
C VAL A 172 -7.73 25.11 21.82
N LEU A 173 -7.52 26.05 22.75
CA LEU A 173 -6.68 25.97 23.94
C LEU A 173 -7.49 25.46 25.15
N THR A 174 -7.11 24.33 25.74
CA THR A 174 -7.52 23.97 27.12
C THR A 174 -6.37 23.29 27.87
N ASN A 175 -6.37 23.53 29.18
CA ASN A 175 -5.38 23.06 30.13
C ASN A 175 -5.95 21.84 30.85
N GLU A 176 -5.47 20.65 30.53
CA GLU A 176 -5.62 19.45 31.37
C GLU A 176 -4.48 18.47 31.04
N THR A 177 -4.11 17.65 32.01
CA THR A 177 -2.96 16.73 32.02
C THR A 177 -2.98 15.79 30.82
N ASP A 178 -2.32 16.21 29.75
CA ASP A 178 -2.52 15.63 28.43
C ASP A 178 -1.62 14.40 28.24
N ILE A 179 -2.20 13.24 28.48
CA ILE A 179 -1.56 11.95 28.22
C ILE A 179 -1.32 11.86 26.71
N LEU A 180 -0.07 11.69 26.30
CA LEU A 180 0.29 11.43 24.92
C LEU A 180 -0.57 10.29 24.36
N TYR A 181 -1.20 10.54 23.22
CA TYR A 181 -2.11 9.55 22.66
C TYR A 181 -1.34 8.43 21.99
N VAL A 182 -1.52 7.22 22.50
CA VAL A 182 -0.93 6.00 21.94
C VAL A 182 -2.02 5.21 21.24
N CYS A 183 -1.79 4.88 19.96
CA CYS A 183 -2.74 4.04 19.21
C CYS A 183 -2.85 2.65 19.84
N SER A 184 -4.09 2.17 20.01
CA SER A 184 -4.36 0.89 20.70
C SER A 184 -3.71 -0.34 20.07
N ASN A 185 -3.38 -0.25 18.78
CA ASN A 185 -2.76 -1.28 17.97
C ASN A 185 -1.31 -0.96 17.58
N SER A 186 -0.68 -0.02 18.27
CA SER A 186 0.73 0.31 18.05
C SER A 186 1.60 -0.89 18.41
N LEU A 187 2.52 -1.23 17.52
CA LEU A 187 3.60 -2.16 17.85
C LEU A 187 4.62 -1.51 18.78
N LEU A 188 4.82 -0.21 18.61
CA LEU A 188 5.81 0.58 19.32
C LEU A 188 5.40 2.04 19.30
N HIS A 189 5.70 2.75 20.37
CA HIS A 189 5.39 4.17 20.53
C HIS A 189 6.49 4.80 21.37
N GLU A 190 7.02 5.93 20.91
CA GLU A 190 8.07 6.68 21.62
C GLU A 190 7.88 8.18 21.48
N GLU A 191 8.11 8.88 22.59
CA GLU A 191 8.27 10.33 22.61
C GLU A 191 9.61 10.73 22.01
N LEU A 192 9.62 11.78 21.19
CA LEU A 192 10.84 12.28 20.58
C LEU A 192 11.55 13.27 21.51
N PRO A 193 12.88 13.17 21.64
CA PRO A 193 13.65 14.11 22.44
C PRO A 193 13.63 15.49 21.81
N ILE A 194 13.52 16.50 22.68
CA ILE A 194 13.55 17.90 22.29
C ILE A 194 14.99 18.29 21.96
N SER A 195 15.18 18.88 20.79
CA SER A 195 16.47 19.42 20.36
C SER A 195 16.27 20.66 19.50
N TYR A 196 16.66 21.83 20.00
CA TYR A 196 16.58 23.10 19.25
C TYR A 196 17.41 23.09 17.96
N THR A 197 18.42 22.22 17.86
CA THR A 197 19.26 22.07 16.66
C THR A 197 18.74 21.02 15.68
N CYS A 198 17.57 20.41 15.96
CA CYS A 198 16.93 19.41 15.09
C CYS A 198 16.53 19.99 13.71
N THR A 199 16.56 21.31 13.57
CA THR A 199 16.34 22.07 12.34
C THR A 199 17.48 21.94 11.31
N HIS A 200 18.69 21.50 11.72
CA HIS A 200 19.85 21.47 10.83
C HIS A 200 20.37 20.05 10.56
N PRO A 201 20.52 19.64 9.27
CA PRO A 201 20.97 18.30 8.87
C PRO A 201 22.38 17.88 9.35
N PHE A 202 23.15 18.80 9.94
CA PHE A 202 24.58 18.60 10.22
C PHE A 202 25.00 18.76 11.68
N THR A 203 24.08 18.91 12.63
CA THR A 203 24.49 18.94 14.05
C THR A 203 24.51 17.54 14.65
N LYS A 204 25.70 16.92 14.71
CA LYS A 204 25.99 15.71 15.52
C LYS A 204 25.71 15.85 17.02
N VAL A 205 25.24 17.02 17.45
CA VAL A 205 25.02 17.43 18.84
C VAL A 205 23.52 17.39 19.21
N ALA A 206 22.63 17.21 18.23
CA ALA A 206 21.21 17.07 18.52
C ALA A 206 20.97 15.80 19.36
N ARG A 207 20.22 15.93 20.47
CA ARG A 207 19.75 14.76 21.20
C ARG A 207 18.77 14.01 20.31
N GLN A 208 19.14 12.79 19.92
CA GLN A 208 18.35 11.92 19.05
C GLN A 208 17.97 10.66 19.80
N GLN A 209 16.85 10.07 19.42
CA GLN A 209 16.43 8.76 19.90
C GLN A 209 16.33 7.82 18.71
N THR A 210 16.87 6.61 18.89
CA THR A 210 16.82 5.56 17.88
C THR A 210 15.81 4.51 18.30
N LEU A 211 14.79 4.33 17.47
CA LEU A 211 13.78 3.30 17.60
C LEU A 211 14.12 2.14 16.67
N SER A 212 14.26 0.94 17.22
CA SER A 212 14.56 -0.27 16.44
C SER A 212 13.35 -1.20 16.40
N GLN A 213 12.89 -1.53 15.20
CA GLN A 213 11.83 -2.50 14.95
C GLN A 213 12.35 -3.66 14.12
N TYR A 214 12.07 -4.89 14.56
CA TYR A 214 12.29 -6.11 13.79
C TYR A 214 10.98 -6.62 13.18
N VAL A 215 11.02 -7.07 11.93
CA VAL A 215 9.84 -7.50 11.17
C VAL A 215 9.66 -9.00 11.29
N THR A 216 8.68 -9.42 12.08
CA THR A 216 8.34 -10.84 12.28
C THR A 216 7.46 -11.42 11.18
N GLU A 217 6.66 -10.58 10.53
CA GLU A 217 5.72 -10.97 9.48
C GLU A 217 5.76 -10.00 8.31
N SER A 218 5.72 -10.54 7.09
CA SER A 218 5.75 -9.76 5.84
C SER A 218 4.45 -8.97 5.66
N ASP A 219 4.49 -7.64 5.79
CA ASP A 219 3.34 -6.76 5.61
C ASP A 219 3.79 -5.29 5.38
N TYR A 220 2.84 -4.38 5.27
CA TYR A 220 3.07 -2.94 5.36
C TYR A 220 3.23 -2.51 6.82
N TYR A 221 4.28 -1.74 7.09
CA TYR A 221 4.53 -1.09 8.36
C TYR A 221 4.50 0.41 8.17
N TYR A 222 3.74 1.09 9.03
CA TYR A 222 3.52 2.53 8.98
C TYR A 222 4.14 3.19 10.20
N TYR A 223 4.86 4.27 9.94
CA TYR A 223 5.55 5.08 10.93
C TYR A 223 4.88 6.44 10.97
N VAL A 224 4.09 6.68 12.00
CA VAL A 224 3.24 7.87 12.17
C VAL A 224 3.96 8.82 13.10
N PHE A 225 4.31 10.00 12.60
CA PHE A 225 4.90 11.08 13.37
C PHE A 225 3.81 12.11 13.67
N SER A 226 3.68 12.45 14.93
CA SER A 226 2.63 13.34 15.42
C SER A 226 3.25 14.55 16.12
N SER A 227 2.61 15.70 15.96
CA SER A 227 2.96 16.94 16.62
C SER A 227 1.72 17.49 17.34
N ASN A 228 1.77 17.55 18.67
CA ASN A 228 0.72 18.13 19.49
C ASN A 228 1.30 19.22 20.40
N THR A 229 1.76 20.31 19.80
CA THR A 229 2.40 21.41 20.51
C THR A 229 1.38 22.30 21.21
N TYR A 230 1.79 22.99 22.27
CA TYR A 230 0.87 23.92 22.98
C TYR A 230 0.64 25.24 22.21
N LEU A 231 1.57 25.60 21.32
CA LEU A 231 1.56 26.87 20.59
C LEU A 231 1.05 26.63 19.17
N ASP A 232 -0.20 26.99 18.89
CA ASP A 232 -0.85 26.87 17.57
C ASP A 232 -0.07 27.56 16.44
N ILE A 233 0.70 28.59 16.78
CA ILE A 233 1.43 29.43 15.84
C ILE A 233 2.79 28.86 15.40
N LEU A 234 3.35 27.89 16.12
CA LEU A 234 4.71 27.42 15.91
C LEU A 234 4.70 25.96 15.45
N PRO A 235 4.99 25.68 14.17
CA PRO A 235 5.09 24.31 13.70
C PRO A 235 6.32 23.64 14.32
N ASN A 236 6.22 22.33 14.54
CA ASN A 236 7.32 21.53 15.01
C ASN A 236 8.12 21.02 13.81
N GLU A 237 9.45 21.05 13.95
CA GLU A 237 10.37 20.57 12.93
C GLU A 237 10.98 19.27 13.39
N PHE A 238 10.97 18.27 12.51
CA PHE A 238 11.51 16.95 12.78
C PHE A 238 12.65 16.66 11.81
N SER A 239 13.67 16.02 12.33
CA SER A 239 14.69 15.34 11.52
C SER A 239 14.53 13.85 11.76
N ILE A 240 14.34 13.10 10.68
CA ILE A 240 14.03 11.67 10.71
C ILE A 240 15.01 10.97 9.79
N VAL A 241 15.72 9.97 10.31
CA VAL A 241 16.63 9.12 9.54
C VAL A 241 16.10 7.70 9.59
N PHE A 242 15.59 7.21 8.46
CA PHE A 242 15.25 5.82 8.27
C PHE A 242 16.48 5.04 7.84
N THR A 243 16.82 4.02 8.61
CA THR A 243 17.83 3.03 8.28
C THR A 243 17.13 1.69 8.18
N ILE A 244 16.88 1.24 6.95
CA ILE A 244 16.07 0.06 6.65
C ILE A 244 16.99 -1.01 6.09
N ASP A 245 17.05 -2.14 6.77
CA ASP A 245 17.75 -3.35 6.36
C ASP A 245 16.69 -4.31 5.81
N ARG A 246 16.59 -4.41 4.47
CA ARG A 246 15.52 -5.15 3.77
C ARG A 246 15.96 -6.54 3.38
N THR A 247 15.15 -7.54 3.73
CA THR A 247 15.25 -8.89 3.18
C THR A 247 14.59 -8.96 1.80
N HIS A 248 14.96 -9.98 1.02
CA HIS A 248 14.52 -10.15 -0.36
C HIS A 248 13.90 -11.53 -0.58
N PHE A 249 13.28 -11.75 -1.74
CA PHE A 249 12.87 -13.09 -2.14
C PHE A 249 14.06 -13.83 -2.76
N ASN A 250 14.06 -15.15 -2.66
CA ASN A 250 15.02 -15.98 -3.37
C ASN A 250 14.75 -15.90 -4.88
N TYR A 251 15.61 -15.15 -5.59
CA TYR A 251 15.46 -14.95 -7.02
C TYR A 251 15.90 -16.16 -7.86
N SER A 252 16.56 -17.17 -7.31
CA SER A 252 17.05 -18.32 -8.08
C SER A 252 15.93 -19.24 -8.58
N THR A 253 14.77 -19.25 -7.92
CA THR A 253 13.64 -20.13 -8.27
C THR A 253 12.65 -19.50 -9.25
N ASN A 254 12.99 -18.37 -9.87
CA ASN A 254 12.09 -17.71 -10.84
C ASN A 254 11.96 -18.53 -12.13
N ILE A 255 10.77 -18.53 -12.73
CA ILE A 255 10.51 -19.16 -14.03
C ILE A 255 10.71 -18.19 -15.20
N SER A 256 10.55 -16.90 -14.95
CA SER A 256 10.92 -15.84 -15.89
C SER A 256 11.18 -14.55 -15.12
N ASN A 257 11.98 -13.68 -15.71
CA ASN A 257 12.28 -12.37 -15.13
C ASN A 257 12.43 -11.30 -16.21
N CYS A 258 12.32 -10.05 -15.77
CA CYS A 258 12.65 -8.88 -16.56
C CYS A 258 13.40 -7.90 -15.67
N SER A 259 14.57 -7.46 -16.13
CA SER A 259 15.54 -6.73 -15.31
C SER A 259 15.87 -5.35 -15.88
N LYS A 260 15.87 -4.33 -14.99
CA LYS A 260 16.41 -2.97 -15.22
C LYS A 260 15.73 -2.18 -16.34
N ASN A 261 14.43 -2.37 -16.52
CA ASN A 261 13.63 -1.59 -17.46
C ASN A 261 12.58 -0.74 -16.72
N ASN A 262 12.09 0.29 -17.41
CA ASN A 262 10.94 1.08 -17.00
C ASN A 262 9.60 0.43 -17.42
N SER A 263 9.67 -0.52 -18.36
CA SER A 263 8.55 -1.32 -18.83
C SER A 263 8.99 -2.78 -18.97
N CYS A 264 8.20 -3.71 -18.44
CA CYS A 264 8.50 -5.14 -18.44
C CYS A 264 7.24 -5.94 -18.78
N GLN A 265 7.41 -7.01 -19.54
CA GLN A 265 6.33 -7.96 -19.83
C GLN A 265 6.76 -9.37 -19.44
N LEU A 266 5.93 -10.06 -18.65
CA LEU A 266 6.14 -11.45 -18.26
C LEU A 266 5.00 -12.32 -18.83
N SER A 267 5.35 -13.45 -19.43
CA SER A 267 4.38 -14.40 -20.00
C SER A 267 3.86 -15.34 -18.92
N ILE A 268 2.54 -15.53 -18.85
CA ILE A 268 1.89 -16.40 -17.87
C ILE A 268 1.46 -17.71 -18.55
N PRO A 269 2.00 -18.87 -18.13
CA PRO A 269 1.56 -20.18 -18.64
C PRO A 269 0.09 -20.48 -18.25
N ILE A 270 -0.65 -21.16 -19.13
CA ILE A 270 -2.02 -21.59 -18.82
C ILE A 270 -1.99 -22.67 -17.75
N GLY A 271 -2.89 -22.60 -16.77
CA GLY A 271 -2.99 -23.59 -15.69
C GLY A 271 -1.95 -23.42 -14.58
N SER A 272 -1.11 -22.38 -14.65
CA SER A 272 -0.19 -22.00 -13.57
C SER A 272 -0.90 -21.23 -12.46
N HIS A 273 -0.21 -21.09 -11.32
CA HIS A 273 -0.58 -20.18 -10.24
C HIS A 273 0.41 -19.01 -10.19
N PRO A 274 0.29 -18.01 -11.08
CA PRO A 274 1.33 -17.02 -11.28
C PRO A 274 1.52 -16.17 -10.02
N LYS A 275 2.75 -16.15 -9.52
CA LYS A 275 3.20 -15.28 -8.44
C LYS A 275 4.23 -14.32 -8.96
N VAL A 276 3.92 -13.03 -8.95
CA VAL A 276 4.83 -12.01 -9.48
C VAL A 276 5.38 -11.15 -8.37
N VAL A 277 6.70 -11.05 -8.31
CA VAL A 277 7.42 -10.16 -7.41
C VAL A 277 8.00 -9.02 -8.22
N VAL A 278 7.80 -7.79 -7.76
CA VAL A 278 8.42 -6.58 -8.31
C VAL A 278 9.32 -5.97 -7.25
N GLN A 279 10.59 -5.79 -7.61
CA GLN A 279 11.59 -5.10 -6.80
C GLN A 279 11.89 -3.75 -7.43
N MET A 280 11.55 -2.67 -6.73
CA MET A 280 11.90 -1.31 -7.17
C MET A 280 13.39 -1.08 -6.94
N GLU A 281 14.07 -0.41 -7.89
CA GLU A 281 15.47 -0.05 -7.70
C GLU A 281 15.55 1.11 -6.68
N GLY A 282 16.20 0.85 -5.54
CA GLY A 282 16.45 1.88 -4.53
C GLY A 282 17.64 2.74 -4.94
N VAL A 283 17.51 4.07 -4.87
CA VAL A 283 18.65 4.99 -4.94
C VAL A 283 18.92 5.50 -3.53
N ASN A 284 20.15 5.30 -3.06
CA ASN A 284 20.60 5.76 -1.75
C ASN A 284 20.22 7.23 -1.50
N GLY A 285 19.60 7.50 -0.35
CA GLY A 285 19.19 8.83 0.07
C GLY A 285 17.77 9.24 -0.32
N THR A 286 17.07 8.51 -1.20
CA THR A 286 15.72 8.92 -1.64
C THR A 286 14.66 7.82 -1.49
N LEU A 287 13.74 8.00 -0.54
CA LEU A 287 12.52 7.19 -0.39
C LEU A 287 11.35 7.83 -1.13
N ARG A 288 11.49 7.97 -2.46
CA ARG A 288 10.44 8.57 -3.28
C ARG A 288 9.34 7.55 -3.58
N SER A 289 8.09 7.98 -3.41
CA SER A 289 6.92 7.22 -3.83
C SER A 289 6.68 7.38 -5.33
N GLU A 290 6.40 6.27 -5.98
CA GLU A 290 6.15 6.20 -7.42
C GLU A 290 4.92 5.35 -7.73
N LYS A 291 4.38 5.51 -8.94
CA LYS A 291 3.23 4.76 -9.42
C LYS A 291 3.73 3.61 -10.29
N LEU A 292 3.46 2.38 -9.86
CA LEU A 292 3.61 1.18 -10.66
C LEU A 292 2.26 0.84 -11.29
N GLN A 293 2.21 0.83 -12.61
CA GLN A 293 1.06 0.34 -13.36
C GLN A 293 1.23 -1.14 -13.66
N VAL A 294 0.20 -1.93 -13.35
CA VAL A 294 0.11 -3.37 -13.60
C VAL A 294 -1.06 -3.61 -14.55
N THR A 295 -0.79 -4.24 -15.69
CA THR A 295 -1.81 -4.52 -16.72
C THR A 295 -1.79 -5.99 -17.09
N CYS A 296 -2.96 -6.65 -17.04
CA CYS A 296 -3.13 -8.00 -17.59
C CYS A 296 -3.31 -7.90 -19.11
N LYS A 297 -2.47 -8.60 -19.88
CA LYS A 297 -2.64 -8.72 -21.32
C LYS A 297 -3.65 -9.83 -21.61
N PRO A 298 -4.83 -9.53 -22.20
CA PRO A 298 -5.87 -10.52 -22.40
C PRO A 298 -5.46 -11.60 -23.40
N ARG A 299 -5.87 -12.83 -23.14
CA ARG A 299 -5.66 -13.97 -24.03
C ARG A 299 -6.76 -14.01 -25.09
N GLU A 300 -6.59 -13.22 -26.16
CA GLU A 300 -7.64 -12.93 -27.17
C GLU A 300 -8.35 -14.17 -27.75
N TRP A 301 -7.65 -15.30 -27.96
CA TRP A 301 -8.29 -16.51 -28.50
C TRP A 301 -9.34 -17.14 -27.58
N ILE A 302 -9.23 -16.96 -26.25
CA ILE A 302 -10.29 -17.41 -25.33
C ILE A 302 -11.56 -16.61 -25.57
N PHE A 303 -11.44 -15.29 -25.75
CA PHE A 303 -12.58 -14.43 -26.06
C PHE A 303 -13.24 -14.87 -27.38
N LEU A 304 -12.44 -15.21 -28.40
CA LEU A 304 -12.96 -15.75 -29.66
C LEU A 304 -13.75 -17.06 -29.47
N ILE A 305 -13.30 -17.96 -28.59
CA ILE A 305 -14.04 -19.19 -28.28
C ILE A 305 -15.40 -18.87 -27.64
N PHE A 306 -15.44 -17.97 -26.67
CA PHE A 306 -16.71 -17.56 -26.05
C PHE A 306 -17.69 -16.98 -27.08
N TYR A 307 -17.22 -16.12 -27.98
CA TYR A 307 -18.08 -15.55 -29.03
C TYR A 307 -18.48 -16.60 -30.09
N ALA A 308 -17.63 -17.56 -30.42
CA ALA A 308 -17.99 -18.67 -31.30
C ALA A 308 -19.06 -19.56 -30.65
N LEU A 309 -18.92 -19.89 -29.36
CA LEU A 309 -19.92 -20.65 -28.60
C LEU A 309 -21.26 -19.90 -28.51
N PHE A 310 -21.23 -18.59 -28.31
CA PHE A 310 -22.42 -17.75 -28.37
C PHE A 310 -23.17 -17.90 -29.71
N LEU A 311 -22.46 -17.83 -30.84
CA LEU A 311 -23.07 -18.02 -32.16
C LEU A 311 -23.63 -19.43 -32.35
N ILE A 312 -22.92 -20.45 -31.87
CA ILE A 312 -23.40 -21.84 -31.92
C ILE A 312 -24.69 -22.02 -31.10
N VAL A 313 -24.76 -21.44 -29.90
CA VAL A 313 -25.96 -21.50 -29.05
C VAL A 313 -27.15 -20.83 -29.74
N ILE A 314 -26.97 -19.65 -30.33
CA ILE A 314 -28.03 -18.96 -31.08
C ILE A 314 -28.50 -19.79 -32.26
N PHE A 315 -27.56 -20.37 -33.02
CA PHE A 315 -27.88 -21.23 -34.14
C PHE A 315 -28.73 -22.43 -33.68
N LEU A 316 -28.31 -23.14 -32.63
CA LEU A 316 -29.07 -24.27 -32.09
C LEU A 316 -30.47 -23.88 -31.60
N CYS A 317 -30.63 -22.69 -31.02
CA CYS A 317 -31.95 -22.18 -30.62
C CYS A 317 -32.88 -21.92 -31.80
N ALA A 318 -32.34 -21.46 -32.92
CA ALA A 318 -33.14 -21.13 -34.11
C ALA A 318 -33.75 -22.36 -34.79
N PHE A 319 -33.15 -23.55 -34.58
CA PHE A 319 -33.59 -24.82 -35.18
C PHE A 319 -34.24 -25.79 -34.17
N GLN A 320 -34.56 -25.33 -32.96
CA GLN A 320 -35.32 -26.06 -31.93
C GLN A 320 -36.80 -25.68 -31.92
#